data_AF-A0A975MF72-F1
#
_entry.id   AF-A0A975MF72-F1
#
_cell.length_a   1.000
_cell.length_b   1.000
_cell.length_c   1.000
_cell.angle_alpha   90.00
_cell.angle_beta   90.00
_cell.angle_gamma   90.00
#
_symmetry.space_group_name_H-M   'P 1'
#
loop_
_entity.id
_entity.type
_entity.pdbx_description
1 polymer ?
#
loop_
_entity_poly.entity_id
_entity_poly.type
_entity_poly.pdbx_seq_one_letter_code
_entity_poly.pdbx_strand_id
1 'polypeptide(L)'
;MAKIYGAHASVALAAAREGEQLRAAVDSRHLIGLAQGILMERFDISVDRAFEVLRRYSQTRNVKLRQIAAEVVERRGLQLDHT
;
A
#
# COMPACT_ATOMS: atom_id res chain seq x y z
N MET A 1 -23.37 -5.75 36.33
CA MET A 1 -23.70 -5.18 35.01
C MET A 1 -22.52 -4.54 34.26
N ALA A 2 -21.54 -3.91 34.92
CA ALA A 2 -20.38 -3.29 34.23
C ALA A 2 -19.48 -4.26 33.41
N LYS A 3 -19.42 -5.54 33.79
CA LYS A 3 -18.51 -6.54 33.16
C LYS A 3 -18.92 -6.95 31.74
N ILE A 4 -20.22 -6.91 31.43
CA ILE A 4 -20.77 -7.30 30.12
C ILE A 4 -20.55 -6.20 29.07
N TYR A 5 -20.71 -4.93 29.46
CA TYR A 5 -20.44 -3.79 28.56
C TYR A 5 -18.95 -3.69 28.17
N GLY A 6 -18.02 -3.98 29.09
CA GLY A 6 -16.59 -3.98 28.79
C GLY A 6 -16.16 -5.04 27.78
N ALA A 7 -16.75 -6.24 27.84
CA ALA A 7 -16.46 -7.32 26.89
C ALA A 7 -17.05 -7.05 25.49
N HIS A 8 -18.25 -6.48 25.41
CA HIS A 8 -18.81 -6.08 24.11
C HIS A 8 -18.04 -4.92 23.48
N ALA A 9 -17.61 -3.94 24.28
CA ALA A 9 -16.78 -2.84 23.79
C ALA A 9 -15.42 -3.31 23.26
N SER A 10 -14.76 -4.27 23.93
CA SER A 10 -13.48 -4.82 23.45
C SER A 10 -13.63 -5.64 22.17
N VAL A 11 -14.70 -6.46 22.06
CA VAL A 11 -15.00 -7.23 20.85
C VAL A 11 -15.35 -6.31 19.68
N ALA A 12 -16.18 -5.28 19.90
CA ALA A 12 -16.53 -4.31 18.86
C ALA A 12 -15.31 -3.51 18.39
N LEU A 13 -14.42 -3.12 19.31
CA LEU A 13 -13.17 -2.42 18.96
C LEU A 13 -12.20 -3.31 18.18
N ALA A 14 -12.09 -4.60 18.54
CA ALA A 14 -11.27 -5.56 17.81
C ALA A 14 -11.79 -5.79 16.38
N ALA A 15 -13.11 -5.99 16.23
CA ALA A 15 -13.75 -6.16 14.94
C ALA A 15 -13.62 -4.91 14.05
N ALA A 16 -13.74 -3.71 14.63
CA ALA A 16 -13.51 -2.45 13.90
C ALA A 16 -12.07 -2.35 13.40
N ARG A 17 -11.08 -2.69 14.24
CA ARG A 17 -9.66 -2.72 13.85
C ARG A 17 -9.37 -3.75 12.76
N GLU A 18 -9.94 -4.95 12.83
CA GLU A 18 -9.81 -5.96 11.77
C GLU A 18 -10.43 -5.47 10.45
N GLY A 19 -11.61 -4.85 10.51
CA GLY A 19 -12.26 -4.26 9.34
C GLY A 19 -11.44 -3.15 8.69
N GLU A 20 -10.81 -2.28 9.49
CA GLU A 20 -9.88 -1.27 9.00
C GLU A 20 -8.61 -1.87 8.39
N GLN A 21 -8.04 -2.91 9.00
CA GLN A 21 -6.86 -3.59 8.47
C GLN A 21 -7.14 -4.28 7.13
N LEU A 22 -8.28 -4.95 7.00
CA LEU A 22 -8.71 -5.61 5.76
C LEU A 22 -8.93 -4.58 4.64
N ARG A 23 -9.64 -3.47 4.93
CA ARG A 23 -9.79 -2.37 3.97
C ARG A 23 -8.45 -1.79 3.55
N ALA A 24 -7.57 -1.49 4.52
CA ALA A 24 -6.25 -0.96 4.24
C ALA A 24 -5.39 -1.93 3.39
N ALA A 25 -5.55 -3.24 3.56
CA ALA A 25 -4.86 -4.25 2.76
C ALA A 25 -5.37 -4.29 1.31
N VAL A 26 -6.70 -4.25 1.11
CA VAL A 26 -7.33 -4.20 -0.22
C VAL A 26 -6.91 -2.94 -0.97
N ASP A 27 -6.99 -1.78 -0.31
CA ASP A 27 -6.59 -0.50 -0.90
C ASP A 27 -5.10 -0.47 -1.26
N SER A 28 -4.25 -1.07 -0.40
CA SER A 28 -2.82 -1.19 -0.68
C SER A 28 -2.54 -2.03 -1.92
N ARG A 29 -3.22 -3.17 -2.08
CA ARG A 29 -3.01 -4.07 -3.22
C ARG A 29 -3.47 -3.42 -4.54
N HIS A 30 -4.56 -2.67 -4.50
CA HIS A 30 -5.06 -1.93 -5.65
C HIS A 30 -4.07 -0.83 -6.10
N LEU A 31 -3.60 -0.01 -5.16
CA LEU A 31 -2.62 1.06 -5.45
C LEU A 31 -1.31 0.50 -6.01
N ILE A 32 -0.82 -0.61 -5.47
CA ILE A 32 0.38 -1.27 -5.99
C ILE A 32 0.18 -1.74 -7.43
N GLY A 33 -0.96 -2.36 -7.76
CA GLY A 33 -1.27 -2.78 -9.12
C GLY A 33 -1.36 -1.62 -10.12
N LEU A 34 -2.00 -0.50 -9.73
CA LEU A 34 -2.04 0.71 -10.55
C LEU A 34 -0.64 1.29 -10.79
N ALA A 35 0.16 1.39 -9.72
CA ALA A 35 1.53 1.85 -9.82
C ALA A 35 2.38 0.96 -10.73
N GLN A 36 2.24 -0.37 -10.63
CA GLN A 36 2.91 -1.31 -11.53
C GLN A 36 2.51 -1.05 -12.99
N GLY A 37 1.22 -0.87 -13.28
CA GLY A 37 0.75 -0.56 -14.64
C GLY A 37 1.35 0.72 -15.22
N ILE A 38 1.43 1.80 -14.41
CA ILE A 38 2.08 3.06 -14.81
C ILE A 38 3.56 2.84 -15.11
N LEU A 39 4.27 2.07 -14.28
CA LEU A 39 5.70 1.81 -14.50
C LEU A 39 5.94 0.91 -15.72
N MET A 40 5.08 -0.08 -15.95
CA MET A 40 5.14 -0.95 -17.12
C MET A 40 4.99 -0.13 -18.41
N GLU A 41 4.00 0.76 -18.47
CA GLU A 41 3.78 1.63 -19.64
C GLU A 41 4.93 2.62 -19.84
N ARG A 42 5.42 3.24 -18.78
CA ARG A 42 6.43 4.30 -18.87
C ARG A 42 7.84 3.80 -19.17
N PHE A 43 8.19 2.61 -18.70
CA PHE A 43 9.55 2.08 -18.76
C PHE A 43 9.69 0.81 -19.62
N ASP A 44 8.61 0.33 -20.24
CA ASP A 44 8.56 -0.90 -21.03
C ASP A 44 9.15 -2.11 -20.28
N ILE A 45 8.71 -2.29 -19.03
CA ILE A 45 9.17 -3.36 -18.14
C ILE A 45 8.05 -4.33 -17.79
N SER A 46 8.43 -5.55 -17.41
CA SER A 46 7.48 -6.54 -16.91
C SER A 46 6.88 -6.14 -15.54
N VAL A 47 5.74 -6.74 -15.22
CA VAL A 47 5.05 -6.55 -13.93
C VAL A 47 5.95 -6.89 -12.72
N ASP A 48 6.78 -7.93 -12.84
CA ASP A 48 7.73 -8.35 -11.81
C ASP A 48 8.82 -7.30 -11.60
N ARG A 49 9.37 -6.75 -12.69
CA ARG A 49 10.36 -5.69 -12.62
C ARG A 49 9.77 -4.40 -12.08
N ALA A 50 8.54 -4.06 -12.44
CA ALA A 50 7.83 -2.91 -11.86
C ALA A 50 7.65 -3.07 -10.33
N PHE A 51 7.31 -4.28 -9.87
CA PHE A 51 7.21 -4.57 -8.44
C PHE A 51 8.56 -4.42 -7.73
N GLU A 52 9.64 -4.94 -8.32
CA GLU A 52 10.99 -4.80 -7.77
C GLU A 52 11.44 -3.34 -7.66
N VAL A 53 11.08 -2.49 -8.63
CA VAL A 53 11.35 -1.05 -8.58
C VAL A 53 10.63 -0.41 -7.39
N LEU A 54 9.33 -0.66 -7.24
CA LEU A 54 8.57 -0.15 -6.08
C LEU A 54 9.17 -0.65 -4.75
N ARG A 55 9.56 -1.92 -4.69
CA ARG A 55 10.18 -2.55 -3.51
C ARG A 55 11.53 -1.89 -3.17
N ARG A 56 12.38 -1.64 -4.17
CA ARG A 56 13.66 -0.95 -3.98
C ARG A 56 13.43 0.46 -3.43
N TYR A 57 12.54 1.26 -4.04
CA TYR A 57 12.23 2.61 -3.55
C TYR A 57 11.71 2.60 -2.11
N SER A 58 10.82 1.64 -1.78
CA SER A 58 10.30 1.45 -0.42
C SER A 58 11.43 1.16 0.58
N GLN A 59 12.37 0.27 0.22
CA GLN A 59 13.49 -0.10 1.07
C GLN A 59 14.51 1.02 1.24
N THR A 60 14.93 1.65 0.14
CA THR A 60 15.90 2.75 0.15
C THR A 60 15.39 3.94 0.95
N ARG A 61 14.09 4.23 0.90
CA ARG A 61 13.48 5.36 1.63
C ARG A 61 12.95 4.96 3.02
N ASN A 62 12.98 3.68 3.37
CA ASN A 62 12.35 3.14 4.58
C ASN A 62 10.88 3.59 4.75
N VAL A 63 10.11 3.56 3.66
CA VAL A 63 8.70 3.96 3.59
C VAL A 63 7.86 2.77 3.16
N LYS A 64 6.61 2.69 3.66
CA LYS A 64 5.69 1.59 3.32
C LYS A 64 5.44 1.55 1.82
N LEU A 65 5.50 0.36 1.22
CA LEU A 65 5.32 0.13 -0.22
C LEU A 65 4.05 0.78 -0.79
N ARG A 66 2.93 0.72 -0.05
CA ARG A 66 1.66 1.35 -0.45
C ARG A 66 1.77 2.88 -0.63
N GLN A 67 2.63 3.53 0.15
CA GLN A 67 2.83 4.98 0.05
C GLN A 67 3.67 5.30 -1.18
N ILE A 68 4.71 4.50 -1.46
CA ILE A 68 5.46 4.62 -2.73
C ILE A 68 4.51 4.42 -3.92
N ALA A 69 3.65 3.40 -3.87
CA ALA A 69 2.66 3.16 -4.92
C ALA A 69 1.69 4.34 -5.08
N ALA A 70 1.18 4.91 -3.97
CA ALA A 70 0.36 6.11 -3.99
C ALA A 70 1.08 7.30 -4.64
N GLU A 71 2.37 7.51 -4.30
CA GLU A 71 3.18 8.56 -4.94
C GLU A 71 3.33 8.35 -6.46
N VAL A 72 3.48 7.10 -6.93
CA VAL A 72 3.55 6.80 -8.37
C VAL A 72 2.24 7.14 -9.07
N VAL A 73 1.12 6.73 -8.46
CA VAL A 73 -0.24 6.97 -8.99
C VAL A 73 -0.56 8.46 -9.02
N GLU A 74 -0.24 9.19 -7.95
CA GLU A 74 -0.48 10.63 -7.83
C GLU A 74 0.37 11.44 -8.81
N ARG A 75 1.65 11.08 -8.99
CA ARG A 75 2.58 11.80 -9.88
C ARG A 75 2.48 11.42 -11.37
N ARG A 76 1.74 10.36 -11.72
CA ARG A 76 1.82 9.70 -13.04
C ARG A 76 3.28 9.34 -13.44
N GLY A 77 4.08 8.82 -12.49
CA GLY A 77 5.39 8.21 -12.75
C GLY A 77 6.53 8.61 -11.80
N LEU A 78 7.43 7.66 -11.49
CA LEU A 78 8.66 7.90 -10.71
C LEU A 78 9.68 8.71 -11.54
N GLN A 79 10.22 9.79 -10.98
CA GLN A 79 11.46 10.39 -11.50
C GLN A 79 12.62 9.46 -11.12
N LEU A 80 13.23 8.83 -12.11
CA LEU A 80 14.53 8.20 -11.96
C LEU A 80 15.56 9.32 -12.00
N ASP A 81 16.04 9.77 -10.85
CA ASP A 81 17.19 10.67 -10.81
C ASP A 81 18.40 9.91 -11.37
N HIS A 82 18.93 10.43 -12.48
CA HIS A 82 20.23 10.05 -13.01
C HIS A 82 21.30 10.61 -12.08
N THR A 83 21.91 9.73 -11.28
CA THR A 83 23.29 9.93 -10.78
C THR A 83 24.17 8.86 -11.39
#